data_AF-A0A916I2A2-F1
#
_entry.id   AF-A0A916I2A2-F1
#
_cell.length_a   1.000
_cell.length_b   1.000
_cell.length_c   1.000
_cell.angle_alpha   90.00
_cell.angle_beta   90.00
_cell.angle_gamma   90.00
#
_symmetry.space_group_name_H-M   'P 1'
#
loop_
_entity.id
_entity.type
_entity.pdbx_description
1 polymer ?
#
loop_
_entity_poly.entity_id
_entity_poly.type
_entity_poly.pdbx_seq_one_letter_code
_entity_poly.pdbx_strand_id
1 'polypeptide(L)'
;MLKRTGNFFSQGRKFIPIMSTALLALLAYGIGAYFFVGMRNPQVFFNLFRNTSYLLISGIGMTFVILTGGIDLSVSGVVALTTVSSAVLLREGWNPWVVILLMLAMGMTLGAIMGSFIVYMKVQPFIATLAGMWFARGMCFFISDDAVTIDNRVFQILGKTKILIPGLKELAESQGNAAPYVSISVVVGFILLAVAMYIAHYTRFGRTVYAIGGNEGRNEQSARLMGLPVNRTKLLVYTFNGFCSALAGLSLSLFVFSGHGLYASGFELDVIASVVMGGTMLSGGSGYVFGTLFGVLVLAVTQALIQFIGSLSSWWTKIVIGVLTLAFIGVQTVLANRKGGHRIAQTARETEVTRRKRQRLILGFGAVAVLAVAAVISISKFGSNASDASASAPCVVAPFREEEAANLEKDGAVIVYHRTAGPQCVDELFAIYPDGRVTGTDGKNTVENKVDPAKVESLLVAISVEHGWFTDEIYSTYLTPCRQCFAHYISISYDGQEKAATGVDGTTAMPPGYAFALAEIRPLLPQLSPAP
;
A
#
# COMPACT_ATOMS: atom_id res chain seq x y z
N MET A 1 -16.45 40.72 -11.73
CA MET A 1 -15.58 39.52 -11.63
C MET A 1 -15.45 38.95 -10.21
N LEU A 2 -15.27 39.78 -9.16
CA LEU A 2 -15.14 39.36 -7.74
C LEU A 2 -16.39 38.72 -7.08
N LYS A 3 -17.61 38.97 -7.58
CA LYS A 3 -18.84 38.30 -7.08
C LYS A 3 -18.98 36.86 -7.59
N ARG A 4 -18.40 36.51 -8.74
CA ARG A 4 -18.49 35.16 -9.35
C ARG A 4 -17.55 34.16 -8.65
N THR A 5 -16.38 34.61 -8.18
CA THR A 5 -15.47 33.84 -7.31
C THR A 5 -16.01 33.66 -5.88
N GLY A 6 -16.81 34.61 -5.39
CA GLY A 6 -17.47 34.52 -4.08
C GLY A 6 -18.51 33.40 -3.96
N ASN A 7 -19.25 33.10 -5.04
CA ASN A 7 -20.21 31.99 -5.08
C ASN A 7 -19.55 30.63 -5.32
N PHE A 8 -18.42 30.57 -6.04
CA PHE A 8 -17.62 29.35 -6.17
C PHE A 8 -17.06 28.90 -4.80
N PHE A 9 -16.59 29.85 -3.99
CA PHE A 9 -16.11 29.56 -2.63
C PHE A 9 -17.22 29.28 -1.60
N SER A 10 -18.49 29.62 -1.85
CA SER A 10 -19.59 29.36 -0.92
C SER A 10 -20.19 27.97 -1.12
N GLN A 11 -20.36 27.52 -2.37
CA GLN A 11 -20.70 26.13 -2.71
C GLN A 11 -19.51 25.17 -2.54
N GLY A 12 -18.27 25.65 -2.74
CA GLY A 12 -17.04 24.88 -2.55
C GLY A 12 -16.70 24.50 -1.11
N ARG A 13 -17.43 25.01 -0.09
CA ARG A 13 -17.13 24.73 1.34
C ARG A 13 -17.22 23.26 1.72
N LYS A 14 -18.07 22.49 1.03
CA LYS A 14 -18.19 21.04 1.23
C LYS A 14 -17.00 20.26 0.68
N PHE A 15 -16.32 20.82 -0.32
CA PHE A 15 -15.17 20.22 -0.99
C PHE A 15 -13.83 20.71 -0.42
N ILE A 16 -13.81 21.69 0.50
CA ILE A 16 -12.58 22.20 1.11
C ILE A 16 -11.70 21.08 1.69
N PRO A 17 -12.21 20.12 2.47
CA PRO A 17 -11.37 19.05 3.02
C PRO A 17 -10.73 18.22 1.90
N ILE A 18 -11.50 17.85 0.89
CA ILE A 18 -11.06 17.04 -0.25
C ILE A 18 -10.03 17.78 -1.10
N MET A 19 -10.27 19.06 -1.39
CA MET A 19 -9.31 19.89 -2.13
C MET A 19 -8.03 20.09 -1.33
N SER A 20 -8.12 20.24 0.00
CA SER A 20 -6.94 20.38 0.85
C SER A 20 -6.10 19.12 0.89
N THR A 21 -6.72 17.94 0.92
CA THR A 21 -6.00 16.65 0.94
C THR A 21 -5.46 16.27 -0.42
N ALA A 22 -6.19 16.56 -1.49
CA ALA A 22 -5.69 16.45 -2.86
C ALA A 22 -4.46 17.34 -3.07
N LEU A 23 -4.54 18.62 -2.66
CA LEU A 23 -3.42 19.55 -2.74
C LEU A 23 -2.22 19.06 -1.92
N LEU A 24 -2.47 18.56 -0.71
CA LEU A 24 -1.41 18.02 0.15
C LEU A 24 -0.72 16.81 -0.48
N ALA A 25 -1.48 15.85 -1.00
CA ALA A 25 -0.92 14.68 -1.68
C ALA A 25 -0.07 15.08 -2.89
N LEU A 26 -0.57 16.00 -3.72
CA LEU A 26 0.14 16.48 -4.91
C LEU A 26 1.40 17.28 -4.54
N LEU A 27 1.34 18.15 -3.53
CA LEU A 27 2.51 18.90 -3.05
C LEU A 27 3.56 17.96 -2.44
N ALA A 28 3.16 17.01 -1.61
CA ALA A 28 4.08 16.05 -1.01
C ALA A 28 4.76 15.20 -2.08
N TYR A 29 4.02 14.74 -3.09
CA TYR A 29 4.59 14.00 -4.21
C TYR A 29 5.51 14.88 -5.07
N GLY A 30 5.13 16.14 -5.35
CA GLY A 30 5.96 17.09 -6.10
C GLY A 30 7.27 17.43 -5.38
N ILE A 31 7.23 17.61 -4.05
CA ILE A 31 8.43 17.78 -3.22
C ILE A 31 9.30 16.52 -3.29
N GLY A 32 8.69 15.33 -3.20
CA GLY A 32 9.38 14.05 -3.38
C GLY A 32 10.08 13.94 -4.73
N ALA A 33 9.37 14.26 -5.82
CA ALA A 33 9.91 14.25 -7.18
C ALA A 33 11.02 15.29 -7.39
N TYR A 34 11.00 16.40 -6.65
CA TYR A 34 12.08 17.38 -6.68
C TYR A 34 13.37 16.81 -6.05
N PHE A 35 13.26 16.24 -4.85
CA PHE A 35 14.41 15.71 -4.09
C PHE A 35 14.91 14.34 -4.57
N PHE A 36 14.02 13.47 -5.05
CA PHE A 36 14.34 12.11 -5.47
C PHE A 36 14.10 11.94 -6.97
N VAL A 37 15.18 11.82 -7.73
CA VAL A 37 15.11 11.65 -9.20
C VAL A 37 14.29 10.43 -9.59
N GLY A 38 14.38 9.33 -8.84
CA GLY A 38 13.61 8.11 -9.07
C GLY A 38 12.09 8.32 -8.99
N MET A 39 11.61 9.25 -8.15
CA MET A 39 10.18 9.56 -8.05
C MET A 39 9.61 10.27 -9.29
N ARG A 40 10.47 10.79 -10.18
CA ARG A 40 10.05 11.43 -11.44
C ARG A 40 9.58 10.41 -12.48
N ASN A 41 9.91 9.13 -12.31
CA ASN A 41 9.44 8.09 -13.22
C ASN A 41 7.90 7.94 -13.11
N PRO A 42 7.14 8.05 -14.22
CA PRO A 42 5.69 7.89 -14.20
C PRO A 42 5.20 6.57 -13.58
N GLN A 43 5.97 5.49 -13.71
CA GLN A 43 5.61 4.20 -13.11
C GLN A 43 5.59 4.26 -11.57
N VAL A 44 6.44 5.08 -10.95
CA VAL A 44 6.44 5.25 -9.48
C VAL A 44 5.13 5.88 -9.02
N PHE A 45 4.57 6.81 -9.78
CA PHE A 45 3.24 7.37 -9.50
C PHE A 45 2.15 6.31 -9.58
N PHE A 46 2.14 5.48 -10.63
CA PHE A 46 1.14 4.40 -10.77
C PHE A 46 1.31 3.30 -9.72
N ASN A 47 2.55 3.06 -9.26
CA ASN A 47 2.84 2.14 -8.17
C ASN A 47 2.19 2.59 -6.85
N LEU A 48 1.95 3.89 -6.64
CA LEU A 48 1.20 4.38 -5.46
C LEU A 48 -0.19 3.75 -5.41
N PHE A 49 -0.90 3.73 -6.54
CA PHE A 49 -2.23 3.12 -6.61
C PHE A 49 -2.16 1.60 -6.56
N ARG A 50 -1.17 0.98 -7.23
CA ARG A 50 -0.99 -0.47 -7.19
C ARG A 50 -0.83 -0.97 -5.75
N ASN A 51 0.05 -0.33 -4.98
CA ASN A 51 0.39 -0.71 -3.61
C ASN A 51 -0.71 -0.35 -2.60
N THR A 52 -1.66 0.52 -2.96
CA THR A 52 -2.77 0.92 -2.06
C THR A 52 -4.15 0.55 -2.59
N SER A 53 -4.23 -0.28 -3.62
CA SER A 53 -5.48 -0.71 -4.26
C SER A 53 -6.44 -1.40 -3.28
N TYR A 54 -5.94 -2.36 -2.48
CA TYR A 54 -6.72 -3.03 -1.44
C TYR A 54 -7.15 -2.07 -0.31
N LEU A 55 -6.31 -1.08 0.02
CA LEU A 55 -6.63 -0.03 1.01
C LEU A 55 -7.77 0.88 0.51
N LEU A 56 -7.74 1.26 -0.78
CA LEU A 56 -8.81 2.02 -1.41
C LEU A 56 -10.14 1.26 -1.40
N ILE A 57 -10.12 -0.02 -1.77
CA ILE A 57 -11.31 -0.88 -1.80
C ILE A 57 -11.96 -0.96 -0.41
N SER A 58 -11.17 -1.28 0.64
CA SER A 58 -11.66 -1.28 2.03
C SER A 58 -12.12 0.10 2.49
N GLY A 59 -11.39 1.16 2.13
CA GLY A 59 -11.75 2.54 2.46
C GLY A 59 -13.12 2.96 1.91
N ILE A 60 -13.46 2.50 0.69
CA ILE A 60 -14.77 2.78 0.09
C ILE A 60 -15.90 2.21 0.96
N GLY A 61 -15.79 0.94 1.38
CA GLY A 61 -16.75 0.32 2.30
C GLY A 61 -16.83 1.05 3.64
N MET A 62 -15.67 1.32 4.24
CA MET A 62 -15.57 1.99 5.53
C MET A 62 -16.14 3.42 5.50
N THR A 63 -16.10 4.08 4.34
CA THR A 63 -16.72 5.39 4.16
C THR A 63 -18.23 5.35 4.41
N PHE A 64 -18.94 4.32 3.92
CA PHE A 64 -20.37 4.18 4.20
C PHE A 64 -20.64 3.92 5.68
N VAL A 65 -19.81 3.11 6.34
CA VAL A 65 -19.91 2.83 7.78
C VAL A 65 -19.77 4.12 8.58
N ILE A 66 -18.70 4.88 8.33
CA ILE A 66 -18.45 6.16 9.02
C ILE A 66 -19.55 7.17 8.70
N LEU A 67 -20.06 7.22 7.46
CA LEU A 67 -21.17 8.10 7.11
C LEU A 67 -22.43 7.82 7.93
N THR A 68 -22.70 6.57 8.31
CA THR A 68 -23.80 6.23 9.24
C THR A 68 -23.50 6.50 10.72
N GLY A 69 -22.28 6.94 11.05
CA GLY A 69 -21.81 7.18 12.42
C GLY A 69 -21.28 5.91 13.12
N GLY A 70 -20.98 4.85 12.37
CA GLY A 70 -20.38 3.63 12.89
C GLY A 70 -18.86 3.58 12.69
N ILE A 71 -18.22 2.63 13.37
CA ILE A 71 -16.83 2.23 13.11
C ILE A 71 -16.82 0.70 12.96
N ASP A 72 -16.18 0.20 11.91
CA ASP A 72 -16.01 -1.23 11.67
C ASP A 72 -14.52 -1.61 11.73
N LEU A 73 -14.14 -2.29 12.80
CA LEU A 73 -12.78 -2.80 12.97
C LEU A 73 -12.55 -4.18 12.32
N SER A 74 -13.61 -4.88 11.94
CA SER A 74 -13.50 -6.26 11.43
C SER A 74 -12.84 -6.35 10.06
N VAL A 75 -12.71 -5.21 9.36
CA VAL A 75 -12.15 -5.11 8.00
C VAL A 75 -10.82 -5.86 7.87
N SER A 76 -9.89 -5.69 8.81
CA SER A 76 -8.59 -6.39 8.76
C SER A 76 -8.71 -7.89 8.96
N GLY A 77 -9.54 -8.34 9.92
CA GLY A 77 -9.81 -9.75 10.15
C GLY A 77 -10.45 -10.43 8.94
N VAL A 78 -11.42 -9.78 8.30
CA VAL A 78 -12.09 -10.30 7.09
C VAL A 78 -11.13 -10.33 5.89
N VAL A 79 -10.29 -9.30 5.72
CA VAL A 79 -9.22 -9.28 4.70
C VAL A 79 -8.22 -10.43 4.92
N ALA A 80 -7.79 -10.67 6.16
CA ALA A 80 -6.88 -11.78 6.47
C ALA A 80 -7.55 -13.15 6.24
N LEU A 81 -8.80 -13.31 6.69
CA LEU A 81 -9.54 -14.56 6.53
C LEU A 81 -9.76 -14.90 5.05
N THR A 82 -10.14 -13.91 4.25
CA THR A 82 -10.35 -14.11 2.81
C THR A 82 -9.05 -14.39 2.07
N THR A 83 -7.91 -13.83 2.50
CA THR A 83 -6.61 -14.14 1.87
C THR A 83 -6.16 -15.57 2.17
N VAL A 84 -6.18 -16.00 3.43
CA VAL A 84 -5.76 -17.37 3.81
C VAL A 84 -6.73 -18.43 3.28
N SER A 85 -8.04 -18.17 3.34
CA SER A 85 -9.05 -19.10 2.80
C SER A 85 -8.93 -19.24 1.28
N SER A 86 -8.65 -18.14 0.57
CA SER A 86 -8.38 -18.22 -0.87
C SER A 86 -7.15 -19.08 -1.16
N ALA A 87 -6.06 -18.88 -0.40
CA ALA A 87 -4.83 -19.61 -0.61
C ALA A 87 -4.99 -21.12 -0.38
N VAL A 88 -5.66 -21.50 0.71
CA VAL A 88 -5.93 -22.92 1.02
C VAL A 88 -6.83 -23.55 -0.03
N LEU A 89 -7.96 -22.93 -0.40
CA LEU A 89 -8.87 -23.51 -1.39
C LEU A 89 -8.20 -23.67 -2.78
N LEU A 90 -7.37 -22.71 -3.18
CA LEU A 90 -6.62 -22.80 -4.43
C LEU A 90 -5.54 -23.90 -4.38
N ARG A 91 -4.89 -24.09 -3.23
CA ARG A 91 -3.93 -25.19 -3.02
C ARG A 91 -4.61 -26.56 -3.09
N GLU A 92 -5.83 -26.66 -2.57
CA GLU A 92 -6.70 -27.84 -2.69
C GLU A 92 -7.27 -28.04 -4.11
N GLY A 93 -6.87 -27.22 -5.08
CA GLY A 93 -7.25 -27.37 -6.49
C GLY A 93 -8.66 -26.88 -6.83
N TRP A 94 -9.31 -26.10 -5.96
CA TRP A 94 -10.64 -25.54 -6.26
C TRP A 94 -10.59 -24.56 -7.44
N ASN A 95 -11.68 -24.49 -8.18
CA ASN A 95 -11.80 -23.56 -9.31
C ASN A 95 -11.65 -22.10 -8.83
N PRO A 96 -10.73 -21.31 -9.38
CA PRO A 96 -10.46 -19.93 -8.93
C PRO A 96 -11.68 -19.00 -8.95
N TRP A 97 -12.57 -19.16 -9.93
CA TRP A 97 -13.79 -18.35 -10.03
C TRP A 97 -14.78 -18.66 -8.90
N VAL A 98 -14.85 -19.94 -8.51
CA VAL A 98 -15.67 -20.38 -7.37
C VAL A 98 -15.08 -19.83 -6.07
N VAL A 99 -13.76 -19.87 -5.91
CA VAL A 99 -13.07 -19.28 -4.76
C VAL A 99 -13.39 -17.79 -4.62
N ILE A 100 -13.28 -17.02 -5.71
CA ILE A 100 -13.62 -15.59 -5.71
C ILE A 100 -15.06 -15.35 -5.24
N LEU A 101 -16.03 -16.10 -5.78
CA LEU A 101 -17.43 -15.96 -5.40
C LEU A 101 -17.67 -16.34 -3.92
N LEU A 102 -17.03 -17.40 -3.44
CA LEU A 102 -17.13 -17.83 -2.04
C LEU A 102 -16.53 -16.80 -1.09
N MET A 103 -15.40 -16.19 -1.43
CA MET A 103 -14.79 -15.15 -0.59
C MET A 103 -15.67 -13.91 -0.50
N LEU A 104 -16.25 -13.47 -1.63
CA LEU A 104 -17.18 -12.33 -1.65
C LEU A 104 -18.44 -12.64 -0.83
N ALA A 105 -18.98 -13.86 -0.96
CA ALA A 105 -20.11 -14.31 -0.16
C ALA A 105 -19.76 -14.33 1.34
N MET A 106 -18.60 -14.87 1.72
CA MET A 106 -18.12 -14.91 3.10
C MET A 106 -17.94 -13.51 3.71
N GLY A 107 -17.39 -12.56 2.95
CA GLY A 107 -17.30 -11.17 3.41
C GLY A 107 -18.68 -10.55 3.66
N MET A 108 -19.61 -10.73 2.73
CA MET A 108 -20.98 -10.25 2.86
C MET A 108 -21.72 -10.88 4.05
N THR A 109 -21.57 -12.18 4.27
CA THR A 109 -22.23 -12.87 5.39
C THR A 109 -21.67 -12.40 6.73
N LEU A 110 -20.35 -12.30 6.88
CA LEU A 110 -19.73 -11.77 8.10
C LEU A 110 -20.16 -10.32 8.37
N GLY A 111 -20.16 -9.46 7.33
CA GLY A 111 -20.66 -8.09 7.44
C GLY A 111 -22.16 -8.02 7.81
N ALA A 112 -22.99 -8.89 7.23
CA ALA A 112 -24.40 -8.98 7.56
C ALA A 112 -24.65 -9.47 9.00
N ILE A 113 -23.85 -10.43 9.49
CA ILE A 113 -23.90 -10.92 10.86
C ILE A 113 -23.60 -9.76 11.82
N MET A 114 -22.47 -9.08 11.62
CA MET A 114 -22.08 -7.93 12.47
C MET A 114 -23.12 -6.81 12.40
N GLY A 115 -23.60 -6.47 11.19
CA GLY A 115 -24.68 -5.52 11.00
C GLY A 115 -25.97 -5.92 11.72
N SER A 116 -26.27 -7.21 11.82
CA SER A 116 -27.45 -7.72 12.53
C SER A 116 -27.33 -7.53 14.04
N PHE A 117 -26.17 -7.83 14.64
CA PHE A 117 -25.91 -7.54 16.06
C PHE A 117 -26.05 -6.04 16.36
N ILE A 118 -25.54 -5.18 15.47
CA ILE A 118 -25.60 -3.73 15.63
C ILE A 118 -27.04 -3.22 15.55
N VAL A 119 -27.81 -3.69 14.56
CA VAL A 119 -29.15 -3.18 14.28
C VAL A 119 -30.21 -3.76 15.21
N TYR A 120 -30.21 -5.07 15.41
CA TYR A 120 -31.28 -5.77 16.13
C TYR A 120 -30.97 -5.92 17.62
N MET A 121 -29.73 -6.28 17.97
CA MET A 121 -29.31 -6.41 19.37
C MET A 121 -28.84 -5.10 19.98
N LYS A 122 -28.79 -4.02 19.18
CA LYS A 122 -28.39 -2.65 19.60
C LYS A 122 -27.00 -2.62 20.26
N VAL A 123 -26.12 -3.53 19.87
CA VAL A 123 -24.72 -3.54 20.31
C VAL A 123 -24.00 -2.34 19.66
N GLN A 124 -23.10 -1.70 20.39
CA GLN A 124 -22.30 -0.61 19.82
C GLN A 124 -21.44 -1.13 18.65
N PRO A 125 -21.40 -0.42 17.51
CA PRO A 125 -20.65 -0.84 16.31
C PRO A 125 -19.22 -1.29 16.54
N PHE A 126 -18.46 -0.50 17.29
CA PHE A 126 -17.06 -0.78 17.57
C PHE A 126 -16.88 -2.12 18.32
N ILE A 127 -17.75 -2.43 19.29
CA ILE A 127 -17.66 -3.66 20.08
C ILE A 127 -18.01 -4.88 19.22
N ALA A 128 -19.12 -4.81 18.47
CA ALA A 128 -19.55 -5.91 17.61
C ALA A 128 -18.49 -6.25 16.55
N THR A 129 -17.87 -5.21 15.96
CA THR A 129 -16.87 -5.38 14.90
C THR A 129 -15.49 -5.73 15.45
N LEU A 130 -15.13 -5.28 16.65
CA LEU A 130 -13.94 -5.77 17.35
C LEU A 130 -14.05 -7.27 17.63
N ALA A 131 -15.18 -7.73 18.20
CA ALA A 131 -15.40 -9.16 18.42
C ALA A 131 -15.37 -9.95 17.09
N GLY A 132 -15.97 -9.39 16.05
CA GLY A 132 -15.92 -9.94 14.69
C GLY A 132 -14.50 -10.03 14.12
N MET A 133 -13.66 -9.03 14.38
CA MET A 133 -12.24 -9.04 14.01
C MET A 133 -11.50 -10.21 14.67
N TRP A 134 -11.63 -10.37 15.99
CA TRP A 134 -11.02 -11.46 16.73
C TRP A 134 -11.49 -12.83 16.25
N PHE A 135 -12.80 -12.96 15.99
CA PHE A 135 -13.36 -14.18 15.43
C PHE A 135 -12.78 -14.49 14.04
N ALA A 136 -12.83 -13.55 13.10
CA ALA A 136 -12.30 -13.75 11.75
C ALA A 136 -10.80 -14.07 11.76
N ARG A 137 -10.05 -13.38 12.62
CA ARG A 137 -8.61 -13.60 12.84
C ARG A 137 -8.32 -14.98 13.42
N GLY A 138 -9.08 -15.41 14.43
CA GLY A 138 -8.96 -16.74 15.02
C GLY A 138 -9.29 -17.84 14.02
N MET A 139 -10.30 -17.63 13.18
CA MET A 139 -10.65 -18.54 12.09
C MET A 139 -9.52 -18.69 11.07
N CYS A 140 -8.67 -17.68 10.87
CA CYS A 140 -7.50 -17.83 10.00
C CYS A 140 -6.56 -18.95 10.48
N PHE A 141 -6.25 -18.96 11.78
CA PHE A 141 -5.36 -19.97 12.39
C PHE A 141 -6.05 -21.32 12.56
N PHE A 142 -7.37 -21.35 12.62
CA PHE A 142 -8.10 -22.61 12.52
C PHE A 142 -7.99 -23.24 11.11
N ILE A 143 -7.89 -22.41 10.06
CA ILE A 143 -7.76 -22.87 8.68
C ILE A 143 -6.32 -23.27 8.35
N SER A 144 -5.35 -22.43 8.73
CA SER A 144 -3.93 -22.71 8.53
C SER A 144 -3.06 -21.88 9.48
N ASP A 145 -2.16 -22.55 10.20
CA ASP A 145 -1.16 -21.91 11.06
C ASP A 145 0.00 -21.32 10.25
N ASP A 146 0.32 -21.93 9.11
CA ASP A 146 1.45 -21.56 8.25
C ASP A 146 1.03 -20.63 7.10
N ALA A 147 2.01 -19.94 6.51
CA ALA A 147 1.76 -19.17 5.30
C ALA A 147 1.58 -20.11 4.10
N VAL A 148 0.49 -19.92 3.37
CA VAL A 148 0.15 -20.73 2.19
C VAL A 148 0.41 -19.93 0.92
N THR A 149 1.24 -20.45 0.03
CA THR A 149 1.53 -19.82 -1.27
C THR A 149 0.40 -20.08 -2.27
N ILE A 150 0.17 -19.12 -3.16
CA ILE A 150 -0.85 -19.19 -4.21
C ILE A 150 -0.16 -19.39 -5.55
N ASP A 151 -0.04 -20.65 -5.96
CA ASP A 151 0.41 -20.98 -7.31
C ASP A 151 -0.75 -21.43 -8.19
N ASN A 152 -1.52 -20.46 -8.68
CA ASN A 152 -2.63 -20.74 -9.59
C ASN A 152 -2.56 -19.83 -10.82
N ARG A 153 -2.63 -20.43 -12.01
CA ARG A 153 -2.55 -19.74 -13.30
C ARG A 153 -3.51 -18.54 -13.41
N VAL A 154 -4.75 -18.67 -12.94
CA VAL A 154 -5.74 -17.58 -13.04
C VAL A 154 -5.36 -16.42 -12.12
N PHE A 155 -4.96 -16.70 -10.88
CA PHE A 155 -4.49 -15.66 -9.96
C PHE A 155 -3.21 -14.99 -10.46
N GLN A 156 -2.28 -15.76 -11.03
CA GLN A 156 -1.08 -15.22 -11.68
C GLN A 156 -1.44 -14.30 -12.85
N ILE A 157 -2.36 -14.70 -13.74
CA ILE A 157 -2.84 -13.85 -14.83
C ILE A 157 -3.47 -12.57 -14.26
N LEU A 158 -4.40 -12.68 -13.30
CA LEU A 158 -5.08 -11.53 -12.70
C LEU A 158 -4.12 -10.57 -11.97
N GLY A 159 -3.08 -11.09 -11.29
CA GLY A 159 -2.12 -10.27 -10.57
C GLY A 159 -1.01 -9.68 -11.43
N LYS A 160 -0.52 -10.43 -12.44
CA LYS A 160 0.61 -10.02 -13.31
C LYS A 160 0.19 -9.26 -14.56
N THR A 161 -1.10 -9.31 -14.97
CA THR A 161 -1.55 -8.58 -16.17
C THR A 161 -1.30 -7.09 -16.03
N LYS A 162 -0.55 -6.54 -16.99
CA LYS A 162 -0.20 -5.14 -17.09
C LYS A 162 -1.15 -4.48 -18.08
N ILE A 163 -2.04 -3.61 -17.60
CA ILE A 163 -2.92 -2.82 -18.47
C ILE A 163 -2.19 -1.52 -18.80
N LEU A 164 -1.82 -1.35 -20.07
CA LEU A 164 -1.19 -0.13 -20.56
C LEU A 164 -2.25 0.95 -20.78
N ILE A 165 -1.94 2.19 -20.37
CA ILE A 165 -2.85 3.32 -20.57
C ILE A 165 -2.67 3.87 -22.00
N PRO A 166 -3.73 3.91 -22.83
CA PRO A 166 -3.68 4.50 -24.16
C PRO A 166 -3.24 5.97 -24.09
N GLY A 167 -2.26 6.37 -24.90
CA GLY A 167 -1.68 7.73 -24.95
C GLY A 167 -0.43 7.96 -24.09
N LEU A 168 -0.23 7.21 -23.00
CA LEU A 168 1.04 7.23 -22.24
C LEU A 168 2.09 6.29 -22.81
N LYS A 169 1.65 5.27 -23.56
CA LYS A 169 2.52 4.32 -24.26
C LYS A 169 3.40 5.02 -25.31
N GLU A 170 2.79 5.83 -26.18
CA GLU A 170 3.50 6.55 -27.25
C GLU A 170 4.45 7.62 -26.69
N LEU A 171 4.06 8.29 -25.60
CA LEU A 171 4.91 9.26 -24.91
C LEU A 171 6.09 8.60 -24.18
N ALA A 172 5.90 7.41 -23.61
CA ALA A 172 6.95 6.66 -22.94
C ALA A 172 7.93 6.04 -23.95
N GLU A 173 7.42 5.45 -25.04
CA GLU A 173 8.21 4.92 -26.15
C GLU A 173 9.01 6.05 -26.84
N SER A 174 8.42 7.24 -27.01
CA SER A 174 9.12 8.42 -27.53
C SER A 174 10.23 8.95 -26.61
N GLN A 175 10.21 8.62 -25.31
CA GLN A 175 11.23 9.03 -24.32
C GLN A 175 12.22 7.89 -23.99
N GLY A 176 12.12 6.74 -24.67
CA GLY A 176 12.97 5.57 -24.38
C GLY A 176 12.70 4.91 -23.03
N ASN A 177 11.56 5.20 -22.38
CA ASN A 177 11.18 4.65 -21.09
C ASN A 177 10.13 3.54 -21.27
N ALA A 178 10.15 2.53 -20.39
CA ALA A 178 9.12 1.50 -20.37
C ALA A 178 7.72 2.11 -20.16
N ALA A 179 6.75 1.68 -20.98
CA ALA A 179 5.40 2.21 -20.91
C ALA A 179 4.78 1.98 -19.51
N PRO A 180 4.24 3.03 -18.86
CA PRO A 180 3.65 2.88 -17.56
C PRO A 180 2.39 1.99 -17.63
N TYR A 181 2.23 1.13 -16.63
CA TYR A 181 1.13 0.17 -16.57
C TYR A 181 0.39 0.23 -15.24
N VAL A 182 -0.87 -0.20 -15.29
CA VAL A 182 -1.78 -0.30 -14.14
C VAL A 182 -2.16 -1.78 -13.95
N SER A 183 -2.23 -2.22 -12.70
CA SER A 183 -2.68 -3.58 -12.37
C SER A 183 -4.20 -3.69 -12.34
N ILE A 184 -4.72 -4.91 -12.54
CA ILE A 184 -6.17 -5.17 -12.51
C ILE A 184 -6.80 -4.73 -11.17
N SER A 185 -6.11 -4.93 -10.04
CA SER A 185 -6.59 -4.50 -8.72
C SER A 185 -6.90 -3.00 -8.64
N VAL A 186 -6.11 -2.17 -9.31
CA VAL A 186 -6.36 -0.72 -9.36
C VAL A 186 -7.61 -0.41 -10.17
N VAL A 187 -7.78 -1.07 -11.32
CA VAL A 187 -8.98 -0.91 -12.16
C VAL A 187 -10.24 -1.32 -11.39
N VAL A 188 -10.20 -2.46 -10.69
CA VAL A 188 -11.29 -2.91 -9.81
C VAL A 188 -11.59 -1.88 -8.73
N GLY A 189 -10.56 -1.31 -8.08
CA GLY A 189 -10.72 -0.26 -7.09
C GLY A 189 -11.39 1.01 -7.64
N PHE A 190 -11.01 1.47 -8.84
CA PHE A 190 -11.62 2.63 -9.48
C PHE A 190 -13.05 2.37 -9.98
N ILE A 191 -13.33 1.17 -10.51
CA ILE A 191 -14.70 0.75 -10.85
C ILE A 191 -15.57 0.76 -9.60
N LEU A 192 -15.09 0.16 -8.50
CA LEU A 192 -15.82 0.17 -7.23
C LEU A 192 -16.02 1.59 -6.71
N LEU A 193 -15.02 2.48 -6.85
CA LEU A 193 -15.15 3.89 -6.48
C LEU A 193 -16.25 4.57 -7.28
N ALA A 194 -16.31 4.35 -8.60
CA ALA A 194 -17.34 4.91 -9.47
C ALA A 194 -18.73 4.41 -9.08
N VAL A 195 -18.89 3.10 -8.87
CA VAL A 195 -20.13 2.47 -8.41
C VAL A 195 -20.55 3.01 -7.05
N ALA A 196 -19.62 3.10 -6.09
CA ALA A 196 -19.87 3.63 -4.75
C ALA A 196 -20.26 5.11 -4.77
N MET A 197 -19.63 5.93 -5.61
CA MET A 197 -20.02 7.32 -5.81
C MET A 197 -21.44 7.44 -6.36
N TYR A 198 -21.79 6.59 -7.34
CA TYR A 198 -23.14 6.52 -7.89
C TYR A 198 -24.16 6.15 -6.80
N ILE A 199 -23.88 5.09 -6.04
CA ILE A 199 -24.72 4.63 -4.93
C ILE A 199 -24.89 5.74 -3.88
N ALA A 200 -23.81 6.41 -3.46
CA ALA A 200 -23.84 7.42 -2.41
C ALA A 200 -24.64 8.68 -2.80
N HIS A 201 -24.53 9.15 -4.04
CA HIS A 201 -25.09 10.45 -4.44
C HIS A 201 -26.40 10.36 -5.22
N TYR A 202 -26.60 9.29 -5.98
CA TYR A 202 -27.71 9.20 -6.94
C TYR A 202 -28.81 8.21 -6.52
N THR A 203 -28.64 7.45 -5.44
CA THR A 203 -29.65 6.47 -5.00
C THR A 203 -30.42 6.90 -3.74
N ARG A 204 -31.57 6.26 -3.50
CA ARG A 204 -32.34 6.41 -2.24
C ARG A 204 -31.56 5.87 -1.03
N PHE A 205 -30.78 4.81 -1.24
CA PHE A 205 -29.92 4.23 -0.21
C PHE A 205 -28.90 5.25 0.28
N GLY A 206 -28.14 5.88 -0.63
CA GLY A 206 -27.15 6.90 -0.29
C GLY A 206 -27.76 8.07 0.49
N ARG A 207 -28.89 8.62 0.03
CA ARG A 207 -29.61 9.69 0.76
C ARG A 207 -30.00 9.28 2.18
N THR A 208 -30.39 8.02 2.37
CA THR A 208 -30.74 7.49 3.69
C THR A 208 -29.49 7.33 4.56
N VAL A 209 -28.37 6.87 4.02
CA VAL A 209 -27.08 6.80 4.71
C VAL A 209 -26.66 8.15 5.27
N TYR A 210 -26.71 9.21 4.46
CA TYR A 210 -26.38 10.58 4.91
C TYR A 210 -27.39 11.13 5.93
N ALA A 211 -28.66 10.75 5.85
CA ALA A 211 -29.69 11.19 6.79
C ALA A 211 -29.59 10.52 8.17
N ILE A 212 -29.09 9.28 8.24
CA ILE A 212 -28.87 8.55 9.49
C ILE A 212 -27.71 9.17 10.29
N GLY A 213 -26.64 9.58 9.59
CA GLY A 213 -25.43 10.08 10.22
C GLY A 213 -25.56 11.48 10.84
N GLY A 214 -24.77 11.73 11.89
CA GLY A 214 -24.67 13.02 12.58
C GLY A 214 -25.25 13.05 13.99
N ASN A 215 -24.76 13.98 14.82
CA ASN A 215 -25.20 14.23 16.20
C ASN A 215 -25.27 12.99 17.12
N GLU A 216 -24.25 12.11 17.10
CA GLU A 216 -24.13 10.96 18.01
C GLU A 216 -25.41 10.11 18.12
N GLY A 217 -26.06 9.82 16.98
CA GLY A 217 -27.25 8.97 16.94
C GLY A 217 -28.59 9.69 17.16
N ARG A 218 -28.61 11.00 17.45
CA ARG A 218 -29.88 11.77 17.50
C ARG A 218 -30.56 11.88 16.13
N ASN A 219 -29.77 11.98 15.06
CA ASN A 219 -30.29 12.02 13.70
C ASN A 219 -30.94 10.70 13.30
N GLU A 220 -30.51 9.59 13.89
CA GLU A 220 -31.12 8.28 13.65
C GLU A 220 -32.59 8.25 14.06
N GLN A 221 -32.91 8.79 15.23
CA GLN A 221 -34.31 8.88 15.71
C GLN A 221 -35.14 9.78 14.78
N SER A 222 -34.56 10.90 14.33
CA SER A 222 -35.22 11.81 13.38
C SER A 222 -35.48 11.12 12.03
N ALA A 223 -34.52 10.35 11.51
CA ALA A 223 -34.67 9.58 10.28
C ALA A 223 -35.77 8.51 10.39
N ARG A 224 -35.89 7.86 11.56
CA ARG A 224 -36.98 6.90 11.84
C ARG A 224 -38.34 7.58 11.86
N LEU A 225 -38.45 8.75 12.49
CA LEU A 225 -39.69 9.54 12.52
C LEU A 225 -40.09 10.06 11.12
N MET A 226 -39.12 10.27 10.23
CA MET A 226 -39.36 10.59 8.82
C MET A 226 -39.68 9.37 7.94
N GLY A 227 -39.85 8.18 8.54
CA GLY A 227 -40.23 6.96 7.82
C GLY A 227 -39.11 6.31 6.99
N LEU A 228 -37.85 6.70 7.20
CA LEU A 228 -36.72 6.11 6.47
C LEU A 228 -36.39 4.70 7.01
N PRO A 229 -35.99 3.75 6.15
CA PRO A 229 -35.69 2.38 6.54
C PRO A 229 -34.30 2.26 7.20
N VAL A 230 -34.14 2.84 8.40
CA VAL A 230 -32.85 2.95 9.11
C VAL A 230 -32.21 1.58 9.34
N ASN A 231 -32.96 0.62 9.89
CA ASN A 231 -32.45 -0.71 10.23
C ASN A 231 -31.92 -1.45 9.00
N ARG A 232 -32.70 -1.46 7.90
CA ARG A 232 -32.30 -2.08 6.63
C ARG A 232 -31.08 -1.40 6.03
N THR A 233 -31.02 -0.06 6.09
CA THR A 233 -29.91 0.71 5.55
C THR A 233 -28.61 0.41 6.30
N LYS A 234 -28.63 0.39 7.64
CA LYS A 234 -27.46 0.03 8.44
C LYS A 234 -26.98 -1.39 8.15
N LEU A 235 -27.89 -2.36 8.10
CA LEU A 235 -27.56 -3.75 7.77
C LEU A 235 -26.83 -3.83 6.41
N LEU A 236 -27.40 -3.21 5.37
CA LEU A 236 -26.81 -3.16 4.04
C LEU A 236 -25.45 -2.44 4.00
N VAL A 237 -25.25 -1.40 4.81
CA VAL A 237 -23.95 -0.71 4.93
C VAL A 237 -22.86 -1.65 5.46
N TYR A 238 -23.13 -2.42 6.51
CA TYR A 238 -22.15 -3.38 7.04
C TYR A 238 -21.95 -4.58 6.11
N THR A 239 -23.01 -5.07 5.44
CA THR A 239 -22.88 -6.09 4.39
C THR A 239 -22.02 -5.61 3.21
N PHE A 240 -22.23 -4.37 2.76
CA PHE A 240 -21.40 -3.76 1.70
C PHE A 240 -19.95 -3.56 2.16
N ASN A 241 -19.72 -3.18 3.42
CA ASN A 241 -18.37 -3.09 3.96
C ASN A 241 -17.68 -4.47 4.02
N GLY A 242 -18.43 -5.52 4.38
CA GLY A 242 -17.96 -6.91 4.32
C GLY A 242 -17.60 -7.37 2.91
N PHE A 243 -18.42 -7.01 1.91
CA PHE A 243 -18.10 -7.21 0.49
C PHE A 243 -16.80 -6.51 0.09
N CYS A 244 -16.65 -5.23 0.43
CA CYS A 244 -15.43 -4.47 0.14
C CYS A 244 -14.21 -5.08 0.85
N SER A 245 -14.37 -5.54 2.08
CA SER A 245 -13.28 -6.17 2.84
C SER A 245 -12.84 -7.50 2.20
N ALA A 246 -13.78 -8.32 1.73
CA ALA A 246 -13.43 -9.54 0.99
C ALA A 246 -12.78 -9.25 -0.37
N LEU A 247 -13.26 -8.25 -1.09
CA LEU A 247 -12.66 -7.84 -2.35
C LEU A 247 -11.25 -7.26 -2.16
N ALA A 248 -11.03 -6.53 -1.07
CA ALA A 248 -9.70 -6.06 -0.68
C ALA A 248 -8.77 -7.21 -0.29
N GLY A 249 -9.28 -8.24 0.40
CA GLY A 249 -8.55 -9.48 0.67
C GLY A 249 -8.15 -10.22 -0.60
N LEU A 250 -9.07 -10.43 -1.54
CA LEU A 250 -8.74 -10.99 -2.85
C LEU A 250 -7.69 -10.14 -3.59
N SER A 251 -7.83 -8.81 -3.57
CA SER A 251 -6.84 -7.89 -4.14
C SER A 251 -5.48 -7.99 -3.47
N LEU A 252 -5.43 -8.23 -2.15
CA LEU A 252 -4.19 -8.42 -1.41
C LEU A 252 -3.55 -9.78 -1.75
N SER A 253 -4.33 -10.85 -1.88
CA SER A 253 -3.85 -12.15 -2.35
C SER A 253 -3.26 -12.09 -3.76
N LEU A 254 -3.85 -11.29 -4.66
CA LEU A 254 -3.29 -11.05 -6.00
C LEU A 254 -2.00 -10.21 -5.99
N PHE A 255 -1.78 -9.46 -4.91
CA PHE A 255 -0.58 -8.63 -4.75
C PHE A 255 0.60 -9.43 -4.15
N VAL A 256 0.32 -10.26 -3.13
CA VAL A 256 1.36 -11.00 -2.38
C VAL A 256 1.57 -12.42 -2.91
N PHE A 257 0.58 -13.03 -3.59
CA PHE A 257 0.58 -14.44 -4.01
C PHE A 257 0.75 -15.45 -2.86
N SER A 258 0.25 -15.08 -1.68
CA SER A 258 0.17 -15.95 -0.51
C SER A 258 -0.99 -15.52 0.39
N GLY A 259 -1.34 -16.38 1.35
CA GLY A 259 -2.31 -16.10 2.40
C GLY A 259 -1.76 -16.52 3.75
N HIS A 260 -1.95 -15.67 4.76
CA HIS A 260 -1.52 -15.95 6.13
C HIS A 260 -2.40 -15.20 7.15
N GLY A 261 -2.64 -15.82 8.31
CA GLY A 261 -3.50 -15.26 9.35
C GLY A 261 -3.02 -13.92 9.91
N LEU A 262 -1.71 -13.62 9.85
CA LEU A 262 -1.14 -12.34 10.31
C LEU A 262 -1.20 -11.19 9.29
N TYR A 263 -1.66 -11.43 8.07
CA TYR A 263 -1.81 -10.34 7.09
C TYR A 263 -2.81 -9.28 7.56
N ALA A 264 -2.66 -8.06 7.04
CA ALA A 264 -3.51 -6.91 7.38
C ALA A 264 -3.54 -6.54 8.89
N SER A 265 -2.48 -6.82 9.66
CA SER A 265 -2.39 -6.38 11.06
C SER A 265 -2.40 -4.86 11.20
N GLY A 266 -3.34 -4.29 11.95
CA GLY A 266 -3.48 -2.83 12.11
C GLY A 266 -3.98 -2.10 10.85
N PHE A 267 -4.40 -2.85 9.83
CA PHE A 267 -4.91 -2.31 8.57
C PHE A 267 -6.21 -1.54 8.77
N GLU A 268 -7.03 -1.94 9.74
CA GLU A 268 -8.27 -1.26 10.11
C GLU A 268 -8.02 0.22 10.49
N LEU A 269 -6.91 0.50 11.18
CA LEU A 269 -6.53 1.86 11.56
C LEU A 269 -6.07 2.68 10.35
N ASP A 270 -5.32 2.08 9.42
CA ASP A 270 -4.91 2.74 8.17
C ASP A 270 -6.12 3.07 7.29
N VAL A 271 -7.12 2.17 7.23
CA VAL A 271 -8.38 2.37 6.50
C VAL A 271 -9.16 3.53 7.11
N ILE A 272 -9.35 3.55 8.43
CA ILE A 272 -10.05 4.65 9.12
C ILE A 272 -9.32 5.97 8.90
N ALA A 273 -8.00 5.98 9.10
CA ALA A 273 -7.16 7.17 8.91
C ALA A 273 -7.29 7.71 7.48
N SER A 274 -7.27 6.83 6.47
CA SER A 274 -7.48 7.21 5.06
C SER A 274 -8.83 7.89 4.84
N VAL A 275 -9.91 7.31 5.34
CA VAL A 275 -11.27 7.83 5.13
C VAL A 275 -11.47 9.16 5.86
N VAL A 276 -10.95 9.26 7.08
CA VAL A 276 -11.01 10.49 7.87
C VAL A 276 -10.17 11.58 7.22
N MET A 277 -8.94 11.30 6.80
CA MET A 277 -8.11 12.22 6.00
C MET A 277 -8.79 12.59 4.68
N GLY A 278 -9.55 11.67 4.07
CA GLY A 278 -10.38 11.96 2.90
C GLY A 278 -11.48 13.00 3.14
N GLY A 279 -11.76 13.38 4.39
CA GLY A 279 -12.71 14.42 4.76
C GLY A 279 -14.07 13.91 5.23
N THR A 280 -14.20 12.61 5.49
CA THR A 280 -15.41 12.04 6.11
C THR A 280 -15.35 12.25 7.63
N MET A 281 -16.42 12.82 8.19
CA MET A 281 -16.51 13.12 9.62
C MET A 281 -16.80 11.84 10.42
N LEU A 282 -16.06 11.60 11.51
CA LEU A 282 -16.30 10.46 12.41
C LEU A 282 -17.69 10.47 13.07
N SER A 283 -18.31 11.65 13.21
CA SER A 283 -19.68 11.78 13.70
C SER A 283 -20.76 11.39 12.68
N GLY A 284 -20.38 11.10 11.44
CA GLY A 284 -21.28 10.73 10.34
C GLY A 284 -22.03 11.90 9.71
N GLY A 285 -22.81 11.62 8.67
CA GLY A 285 -23.70 12.56 7.99
C GLY A 285 -23.03 13.59 7.08
N SER A 286 -21.69 13.64 7.05
CA SER A 286 -20.92 14.55 6.20
C SER A 286 -19.61 13.89 5.73
N GLY A 287 -19.43 13.83 4.41
CA GLY A 287 -18.25 13.26 3.76
C GLY A 287 -18.55 12.95 2.29
N TYR A 288 -17.52 12.63 1.50
CA TYR A 288 -17.69 12.16 0.12
C TYR A 288 -16.81 10.94 -0.11
N VAL A 289 -17.36 9.92 -0.77
CA VAL A 289 -16.61 8.69 -1.13
C VAL A 289 -15.38 9.00 -1.97
N PHE A 290 -15.45 10.01 -2.85
CA PHE A 290 -14.30 10.45 -3.65
C PHE A 290 -13.14 10.99 -2.79
N GLY A 291 -13.43 11.55 -1.61
CA GLY A 291 -12.42 12.03 -0.68
C GLY A 291 -11.49 10.93 -0.19
N THR A 292 -12.00 9.72 -0.01
CA THR A 292 -11.24 8.55 0.46
C THR A 292 -10.07 8.22 -0.47
N LEU A 293 -10.22 8.40 -1.78
CA LEU A 293 -9.12 8.26 -2.75
C LEU A 293 -7.92 9.14 -2.39
N PHE A 294 -8.16 10.40 -2.06
CA PHE A 294 -7.09 11.33 -1.71
C PHE A 294 -6.50 11.03 -0.34
N GLY A 295 -7.30 10.58 0.63
CA GLY A 295 -6.79 10.13 1.92
C GLY A 295 -5.84 8.93 1.78
N VAL A 296 -6.21 7.95 0.96
CA VAL A 296 -5.34 6.83 0.60
C VAL A 296 -4.09 7.29 -0.14
N LEU A 297 -4.22 8.27 -1.05
CA LEU A 297 -3.08 8.82 -1.79
C LEU A 297 -2.10 9.54 -0.85
N VAL A 298 -2.58 10.27 0.16
CA VAL A 298 -1.71 10.89 1.19
C VAL A 298 -0.88 9.79 1.88
N LEU A 299 -1.52 8.71 2.32
CA LEU A 299 -0.79 7.58 2.91
C LEU A 299 0.21 6.95 1.94
N ALA A 300 -0.18 6.72 0.68
CA ALA A 300 0.67 6.13 -0.35
C ALA A 300 1.92 6.99 -0.61
N VAL A 301 1.73 8.31 -0.73
CA VAL A 301 2.84 9.26 -0.95
C VAL A 301 3.76 9.31 0.26
N THR A 302 3.22 9.34 1.49
CA THR A 302 4.03 9.29 2.72
C THR A 302 4.85 8.01 2.80
N GLN A 303 4.25 6.85 2.50
CA GLN A 303 4.94 5.57 2.45
C GLN A 303 6.08 5.58 1.42
N ALA A 304 5.79 6.04 0.20
CA ALA A 304 6.80 6.14 -0.86
C ALA A 304 7.95 7.07 -0.46
N LEU A 305 7.67 8.25 0.08
CA LEU A 305 8.70 9.20 0.50
C LEU A 305 9.66 8.60 1.54
N ILE A 306 9.13 7.90 2.55
CA ILE A 306 9.95 7.27 3.60
C ILE A 306 10.81 6.16 3.01
N GLN A 307 10.25 5.36 2.09
CA GLN A 307 10.99 4.32 1.38
C GLN A 307 12.11 4.89 0.49
N PHE A 308 11.90 6.05 -0.14
CA PHE A 308 12.93 6.74 -0.92
C PHE A 308 14.02 7.41 -0.05
N ILE A 309 13.66 7.90 1.15
CA ILE A 309 14.64 8.46 2.11
C ILE A 309 15.63 7.37 2.55
N GLY A 310 15.13 6.16 2.83
CA GLY A 310 15.93 4.96 3.04
C GLY A 310 16.76 4.89 4.33
N SER A 311 16.93 5.99 5.06
CA SER A 311 17.61 6.02 6.37
C SER A 311 16.68 5.75 7.56
N LEU A 312 15.37 5.73 7.32
CA LEU A 312 14.34 5.60 8.35
C LEU A 312 13.79 4.17 8.38
N SER A 313 13.62 3.63 9.59
CA SER A 313 12.95 2.34 9.80
C SER A 313 11.47 2.40 9.42
N SER A 314 10.87 1.24 9.11
CA SER A 314 9.45 1.15 8.72
C SER A 314 8.47 1.73 9.76
N TRP A 315 8.86 1.77 11.04
CA TRP A 315 8.08 2.37 12.12
C TRP A 315 7.85 3.88 11.96
N TRP A 316 8.78 4.60 11.31
CA TRP A 316 8.61 6.03 11.03
C TRP A 316 7.39 6.31 10.16
N THR A 317 7.08 5.39 9.24
CA THR A 317 5.84 5.45 8.46
C THR A 317 4.62 5.53 9.35
N LYS A 318 4.53 4.67 10.37
CA LYS A 318 3.39 4.65 11.30
C LYS A 318 3.35 5.90 12.18
N ILE A 319 4.49 6.41 12.62
CA ILE A 319 4.58 7.66 13.41
C ILE A 319 4.05 8.85 12.57
N VAL A 320 4.54 9.01 11.34
CA VAL A 320 4.11 10.12 10.47
C VAL A 320 2.63 10.02 10.15
N ILE A 321 2.12 8.82 9.86
CA ILE A 321 0.69 8.59 9.63
C ILE A 321 -0.14 8.98 10.87
N GLY A 322 0.31 8.60 12.07
CA GLY A 322 -0.37 8.96 13.32
C GLY A 322 -0.41 10.48 13.54
N VAL A 323 0.72 11.17 13.35
CA VAL A 323 0.81 12.63 13.48
C VAL A 323 -0.06 13.34 12.45
N LEU A 324 -0.03 12.91 11.18
CA LEU A 324 -0.87 13.48 10.11
C LEU A 324 -2.35 13.28 10.41
N THR A 325 -2.73 12.09 10.89
CA THR A 325 -4.12 11.77 11.25
C THR A 325 -4.60 12.63 12.42
N LEU A 326 -3.80 12.78 13.48
CA LEU A 326 -4.10 13.66 14.61
C LEU A 326 -4.20 15.13 14.18
N ALA A 327 -3.29 15.61 13.34
CA ALA A 327 -3.35 16.96 12.80
C ALA A 327 -4.66 17.17 12.01
N PHE A 328 -5.04 16.20 11.17
CA PHE A 328 -6.26 16.30 10.39
C PHE A 328 -7.52 16.30 11.27
N ILE A 329 -7.60 15.39 12.24
CA ILE A 329 -8.71 15.33 13.21
C ILE A 329 -8.78 16.63 14.03
N GLY A 330 -7.65 17.13 14.53
CA GLY A 330 -7.58 18.39 15.26
C GLY A 330 -8.12 19.56 14.43
N VAL A 331 -7.73 19.64 13.15
CA VAL A 331 -8.25 20.65 12.22
C VAL A 331 -9.74 20.48 11.99
N GLN A 332 -10.23 19.26 11.73
CA GLN A 332 -11.66 18.99 11.57
C GLN A 332 -12.44 19.43 12.81
N THR A 333 -11.93 19.11 14.01
CA THR A 333 -12.58 19.41 15.29
C THR A 333 -12.67 20.90 15.54
N VAL A 334 -11.59 21.66 15.29
CA VAL A 334 -11.58 23.13 15.40
C VAL A 334 -12.54 23.77 14.39
N LEU A 335 -12.59 23.26 13.15
CA LEU A 335 -13.51 23.74 12.12
C LEU A 335 -14.97 23.38 12.41
N ALA A 336 -15.22 22.24 13.05
CA ALA A 336 -16.55 21.77 13.43
C ALA A 336 -17.08 22.52 14.66
N ASN A 337 -16.28 22.68 15.72
CA ASN A 337 -16.67 23.37 16.95
C ASN A 337 -16.95 24.86 16.71
N ARG A 338 -16.28 25.49 15.74
CA ARG A 338 -16.56 26.87 15.32
C ARG A 338 -17.88 27.03 14.54
N LYS A 339 -18.48 25.95 14.03
CA LYS A 339 -19.83 25.99 13.43
C LYS A 339 -20.94 26.03 14.48
N GLY A 340 -20.70 25.49 15.69
CA GLY A 340 -21.63 25.57 16.82
C GLY A 340 -21.79 26.98 17.39
N GLY A 341 -20.71 27.79 17.37
CA GLY A 341 -20.72 29.17 17.86
C GLY A 341 -21.53 30.17 17.00
N HIS A 342 -21.88 29.82 15.76
CA HIS A 342 -22.64 30.71 14.88
C HIS A 342 -24.16 30.60 15.03
N ARG A 343 -24.68 29.65 15.82
CA ARG A 343 -26.12 29.61 16.15
C ARG A 343 -26.50 30.39 17.41
N ILE A 344 -25.52 30.78 18.23
CA ILE A 344 -25.73 31.63 19.42
C ILE A 344 -25.32 33.09 19.15
N ALA A 345 -24.44 33.35 18.19
CA ALA A 345 -23.96 34.71 17.86
C ALA A 345 -24.70 35.34 16.65
N GLN A 346 -26.03 35.24 16.58
CA GLN A 346 -26.83 35.98 15.60
C GLN A 346 -27.27 37.37 16.12
N THR A 347 -26.81 37.76 17.30
CA THR A 347 -26.92 39.09 17.90
C THR A 347 -25.53 39.68 18.13
N ALA A 348 -24.87 40.12 17.07
CA ALA A 348 -23.98 41.29 17.06
C ALA A 348 -23.37 41.47 15.67
N ARG A 349 -23.44 42.71 15.16
CA ARG A 349 -22.82 43.17 13.93
C ARG A 349 -21.28 43.11 14.00
N GLU A 350 -20.68 43.25 12.81
CA GLU A 350 -19.26 43.52 12.51
C GLU A 350 -18.35 42.27 12.39
N THR A 351 -17.45 42.12 11.41
CA THR A 351 -16.95 43.00 10.35
C THR A 351 -16.30 42.12 9.27
N GLU A 352 -16.14 42.64 8.05
CA GLU A 352 -15.55 41.96 6.88
C GLU A 352 -14.07 41.52 7.04
N VAL A 353 -13.42 41.85 8.16
CA VAL A 353 -12.01 41.52 8.47
C VAL A 353 -11.80 40.01 8.71
N THR A 354 -12.81 39.31 9.22
CA THR A 354 -12.72 37.88 9.58
C THR A 354 -12.60 36.96 8.34
N ARG A 355 -12.98 37.44 7.15
CA ARG A 355 -12.98 36.66 5.90
C ARG A 355 -11.58 36.48 5.31
N ARG A 356 -10.69 37.48 5.41
CA ARG A 356 -9.29 37.40 4.93
C ARG A 356 -8.40 36.55 5.85
N LYS A 357 -8.64 36.60 7.18
CA LYS A 357 -7.97 35.73 8.16
C LYS A 357 -8.33 34.24 7.97
N ARG A 358 -9.55 33.97 7.50
CA ARG A 358 -10.07 32.62 7.20
C ARG A 358 -9.41 31.94 5.99
N GLN A 359 -9.06 32.70 4.95
CA GLN A 359 -8.30 32.19 3.80
C GLN A 359 -6.81 32.02 4.12
N ARG A 360 -6.22 32.95 4.88
CA ARG A 360 -4.81 32.86 5.30
C ARG A 360 -4.54 31.73 6.29
N LEU A 361 -5.48 31.37 7.17
CA LEU A 361 -5.35 30.17 8.01
C LEU A 361 -5.46 28.89 7.16
N ILE A 362 -6.43 28.75 6.27
CA ILE A 362 -6.54 27.50 5.47
C ILE A 362 -5.31 27.30 4.56
N LEU A 363 -4.77 28.37 3.98
CA LEU A 363 -3.50 28.35 3.24
C LEU A 363 -2.27 28.13 4.14
N GLY A 364 -2.27 28.68 5.35
CA GLY A 364 -1.24 28.43 6.36
C GLY A 364 -1.26 27.02 6.97
N PHE A 365 -2.37 26.29 6.88
CA PHE A 365 -2.52 24.95 7.47
C PHE A 365 -2.15 23.82 6.50
N GLY A 366 -2.34 24.03 5.19
CA GLY A 366 -1.60 23.26 4.18
C GLY A 366 -0.09 23.42 4.40
N ALA A 367 0.36 24.62 4.80
CA ALA A 367 1.75 24.84 5.17
C ALA A 367 2.18 24.12 6.46
N VAL A 368 1.32 23.88 7.46
CA VAL A 368 1.68 23.09 8.66
C VAL A 368 1.87 21.61 8.34
N ALA A 369 1.03 21.02 7.50
CA ALA A 369 1.19 19.63 7.10
C ALA A 369 2.29 19.44 6.04
N VAL A 370 2.50 20.43 5.15
CA VAL A 370 3.71 20.53 4.31
C VAL A 370 4.96 20.77 5.17
N LEU A 371 4.88 21.53 6.26
CA LEU A 371 5.95 21.69 7.25
C LEU A 371 6.16 20.43 8.06
N ALA A 372 5.15 19.58 8.29
CA ALA A 372 5.34 18.27 8.91
C ALA A 372 6.08 17.32 7.96
N VAL A 373 5.69 17.29 6.67
CA VAL A 373 6.43 16.54 5.63
C VAL A 373 7.83 17.11 5.43
N ALA A 374 7.99 18.43 5.39
CA ALA A 374 9.29 19.11 5.29
C ALA A 374 10.11 19.02 6.57
N ALA A 375 9.48 18.89 7.74
CA ALA A 375 10.13 18.62 9.02
C ALA A 375 10.57 17.17 9.08
N VAL A 376 9.84 16.21 8.51
CA VAL A 376 10.37 14.84 8.35
C VAL A 376 11.60 14.83 7.43
N ILE A 377 11.56 15.60 6.33
CA ILE A 377 12.74 15.80 5.47
C ILE A 377 13.88 16.50 6.23
N SER A 378 13.58 17.48 7.09
CA SER A 378 14.58 18.24 7.87
C SER A 378 15.08 17.50 9.12
N ILE A 379 14.28 16.63 9.72
CA ILE A 379 14.66 15.74 10.84
C ILE A 379 15.60 14.65 10.33
N SER A 380 15.52 14.26 9.05
CA SER A 380 16.56 13.43 8.43
C SER A 380 17.93 14.13 8.38
N LYS A 381 17.98 15.47 8.50
CA LYS A 381 19.21 16.26 8.72
C LYS A 381 19.55 16.54 10.19
N PHE A 382 18.67 16.20 11.13
CA PHE A 382 18.89 16.41 12.57
C PHE A 382 19.20 15.10 13.32
N GLY A 383 18.74 13.97 12.79
CA GLY A 383 19.16 12.63 13.22
C GLY A 383 20.61 12.27 12.84
N SER A 384 21.28 13.11 12.05
CA SER A 384 22.70 12.96 11.71
C SER A 384 23.66 13.42 12.82
N ASN A 385 23.16 13.82 14.00
CA ASN A 385 24.00 14.22 15.14
C ASN A 385 23.93 13.24 16.33
N ALA A 386 23.33 12.06 16.17
CA ALA A 386 23.26 11.07 17.24
C ALA A 386 23.68 9.68 16.75
N SER A 387 24.87 9.61 16.15
CA SER A 387 25.83 8.51 16.28
C SER A 387 27.02 8.83 15.37
N ASP A 388 28.08 9.38 15.96
CA ASP A 388 29.42 9.33 15.39
C ASP A 388 29.80 7.85 15.20
N ALA A 389 29.70 7.35 13.97
CA ALA A 389 30.45 6.22 13.46
C ALA A 389 30.52 6.37 11.93
N SER A 390 31.73 6.69 11.44
CA SER A 390 32.18 6.79 10.04
C SER A 390 31.21 7.41 9.02
N ALA A 391 31.44 8.69 8.72
CA ALA A 391 30.95 9.32 7.50
C ALA A 391 31.62 8.65 6.28
N SER A 392 31.00 7.60 5.73
CA SER A 392 31.34 7.08 4.42
C SER A 392 30.82 8.02 3.32
N ALA A 393 31.63 8.16 2.25
CA ALA A 393 31.39 9.05 1.11
C ALA A 393 29.98 8.88 0.49
N PRO A 394 29.44 9.88 -0.25
CA PRO A 394 28.20 9.71 -0.99
C PRO A 394 28.30 8.45 -1.85
N CYS A 395 27.49 7.46 -1.50
CA CYS A 395 27.47 6.19 -2.18
C CYS A 395 27.11 6.39 -3.65
N VAL A 396 28.05 6.02 -4.51
CA VAL A 396 27.84 5.88 -5.94
C VAL A 396 27.70 4.38 -6.20
N VAL A 397 26.56 3.97 -6.74
CA VAL A 397 26.32 2.56 -7.10
C VAL A 397 27.35 2.16 -8.15
N ALA A 398 28.19 1.17 -7.82
CA ALA A 398 29.17 0.64 -8.75
C ALA A 398 28.47 -0.10 -9.91
N PRO A 399 28.97 -0.01 -11.15
CA PRO A 399 28.47 -0.86 -12.24
C PRO A 399 28.72 -2.34 -11.93
N PHE A 400 27.93 -3.22 -12.53
CA PHE A 400 28.15 -4.66 -12.38
C PHE A 400 29.52 -5.06 -12.94
N ARG A 401 30.22 -5.96 -12.22
CA ARG A 401 31.56 -6.46 -12.59
C ARG A 401 31.44 -7.64 -13.55
N GLU A 402 30.81 -7.42 -14.71
CA GLU A 402 30.47 -8.48 -15.66
C GLU A 402 31.71 -9.21 -16.22
N GLU A 403 32.80 -8.48 -16.49
CA GLU A 403 34.05 -9.09 -16.99
C GLU A 403 34.69 -10.03 -15.97
N GLU A 404 34.60 -9.69 -14.69
CA GLU A 404 35.17 -10.50 -13.61
C GLU A 404 34.29 -11.69 -13.28
N ALA A 405 32.97 -11.51 -13.35
CA ALA A 405 32.02 -12.62 -13.30
C ALA A 405 32.28 -13.64 -14.43
N ALA A 406 32.49 -13.17 -15.66
CA ALA A 406 32.79 -14.04 -16.80
C ALA A 406 34.15 -14.77 -16.67
N ASN A 407 35.12 -14.19 -15.98
CA ASN A 407 36.39 -14.88 -15.69
C ASN A 407 36.20 -15.98 -14.64
N LEU A 408 35.40 -15.73 -13.60
CA LEU A 408 35.07 -16.74 -12.57
C LEU A 408 34.28 -17.92 -13.16
N GLU A 409 33.41 -17.68 -14.14
CA GLU A 409 32.73 -18.72 -14.90
C GLU A 409 33.71 -19.57 -15.72
N LYS A 410 34.68 -18.93 -16.40
CA LYS A 410 35.76 -19.63 -17.13
C LYS A 410 36.65 -20.45 -16.19
N ASP A 411 36.82 -20.01 -14.95
CA ASP A 411 37.55 -20.73 -13.90
C ASP A 411 36.73 -21.89 -13.29
N GLY A 412 35.51 -22.13 -13.78
CA GLY A 412 34.67 -23.28 -13.44
C GLY A 412 33.62 -23.01 -12.36
N ALA A 413 33.28 -21.74 -12.09
CA ALA A 413 32.15 -21.41 -11.22
C ALA A 413 30.80 -21.76 -11.89
N VAL A 414 29.90 -22.39 -11.14
CA VAL A 414 28.55 -22.78 -11.60
C VAL A 414 27.52 -21.71 -11.26
N ILE A 415 27.75 -20.90 -10.23
CA ILE A 415 26.91 -19.77 -9.87
C ILE A 415 27.82 -18.58 -9.59
N VAL A 416 27.59 -17.48 -10.28
CA VAL A 416 28.19 -16.17 -9.97
C VAL A 416 27.10 -15.21 -9.55
N TYR A 417 27.29 -14.58 -8.40
CA TYR A 417 26.31 -13.67 -7.80
C TYR A 417 26.98 -12.38 -7.37
N HIS A 418 26.58 -11.27 -7.97
CA HIS A 418 27.02 -9.93 -7.61
C HIS A 418 25.88 -9.17 -6.94
N ARG A 419 26.16 -8.62 -5.76
CA ARG A 419 25.26 -7.74 -5.00
C ARG A 419 25.86 -6.35 -4.93
N THR A 420 25.16 -5.36 -5.47
CA THR A 420 25.52 -3.95 -5.40
C THR A 420 24.38 -3.09 -4.84
N ALA A 421 24.67 -1.86 -4.40
CA ALA A 421 23.75 -0.90 -3.79
C ALA A 421 23.29 -1.27 -2.34
N GLY A 422 22.10 -0.81 -1.95
CA GLY A 422 21.57 -0.92 -0.58
C GLY A 422 22.03 0.19 0.39
N PRO A 423 21.60 0.13 1.67
CA PRO A 423 21.75 1.23 2.63
C PRO A 423 23.21 1.55 2.98
N GLN A 424 24.11 0.57 2.86
CA GLN A 424 25.56 0.71 3.06
C GLN A 424 26.36 0.69 1.76
N CYS A 425 25.70 0.61 0.60
CA CYS A 425 26.34 0.59 -0.71
C CYS A 425 27.43 -0.45 -0.83
N VAL A 426 26.97 -1.64 -0.53
CA VAL A 426 27.71 -2.88 -0.60
C VAL A 426 28.04 -3.14 -2.06
N ASP A 427 29.24 -3.65 -2.33
CA ASP A 427 29.68 -4.11 -3.65
C ASP A 427 30.37 -5.46 -3.45
N GLU A 428 29.64 -6.56 -3.56
CA GLU A 428 30.10 -7.91 -3.20
C GLU A 428 29.86 -8.89 -4.34
N LEU A 429 30.93 -9.49 -4.86
CA LEU A 429 30.90 -10.51 -5.89
C LEU A 429 31.21 -11.88 -5.27
N PHE A 430 30.34 -12.85 -5.53
CA PHE A 430 30.47 -14.21 -5.04
C PHE A 430 30.51 -15.20 -6.21
N ALA A 431 31.29 -16.26 -6.06
CA ALA A 431 31.33 -17.41 -6.97
C ALA A 431 31.23 -18.72 -6.18
N ILE A 432 30.40 -19.63 -6.66
CA ILE A 432 30.18 -20.96 -6.10
C ILE A 432 30.66 -21.98 -7.13
N TYR A 433 31.48 -22.93 -6.69
CA TYR A 433 32.07 -23.97 -7.51
C TYR A 433 31.38 -25.33 -7.24
N PRO A 434 31.42 -26.27 -8.20
CA PRO A 434 30.81 -27.60 -8.05
C PRO A 434 31.38 -28.42 -6.89
N ASP A 435 32.64 -28.17 -6.52
CA ASP A 435 33.36 -28.84 -5.43
C ASP A 435 32.99 -28.31 -4.03
N GLY A 436 32.01 -27.41 -3.95
CA GLY A 436 31.54 -26.80 -2.70
C GLY A 436 32.35 -25.59 -2.27
N ARG A 437 33.36 -25.15 -3.03
CA ARG A 437 34.10 -23.91 -2.73
C ARG A 437 33.21 -22.69 -3.01
N VAL A 438 33.18 -21.74 -2.07
CA VAL A 438 32.49 -20.46 -2.22
C VAL A 438 33.47 -19.33 -1.96
N THR A 439 33.70 -18.48 -2.95
CA THR A 439 34.59 -17.32 -2.85
C THR A 439 33.76 -16.04 -2.90
N GLY A 440 33.95 -15.12 -1.96
CA GLY A 440 33.32 -13.80 -1.96
C GLY A 440 34.37 -12.70 -1.92
N THR A 441 34.21 -11.64 -2.72
CA THR A 441 35.09 -10.48 -2.73
C THR A 441 34.30 -9.18 -2.75
N ASP A 442 34.74 -8.19 -1.97
CA ASP A 442 34.23 -6.81 -2.02
C ASP A 442 35.14 -5.87 -2.86
N GLY A 443 36.10 -6.46 -3.59
CA GLY A 443 37.16 -5.74 -4.31
C GLY A 443 38.38 -5.34 -3.46
N LYS A 444 38.32 -5.47 -2.12
CA LYS A 444 39.44 -5.21 -1.19
C LYS A 444 39.78 -6.42 -0.31
N ASN A 445 38.77 -7.15 0.12
CA ASN A 445 38.84 -8.35 0.93
C ASN A 445 38.28 -9.52 0.13
N THR A 446 38.89 -10.68 0.31
CA THR A 446 38.41 -11.94 -0.27
C THR A 446 38.22 -12.94 0.85
N VAL A 447 37.05 -13.58 0.90
CA VAL A 447 36.68 -14.58 1.89
C VAL A 447 36.36 -15.87 1.16
N GLU A 448 36.92 -16.97 1.62
CA GLU A 448 36.60 -18.30 1.13
C GLU A 448 35.83 -19.07 2.21
N ASN A 449 34.79 -19.77 1.77
CA ASN A 449 34.01 -20.68 2.59
C ASN A 449 33.84 -22.00 1.85
N LYS A 450 33.56 -23.08 2.59
CA LYS A 450 33.34 -24.41 2.03
C LYS A 450 31.96 -24.92 2.44
N VAL A 451 31.18 -25.28 1.45
CA VAL A 451 29.85 -25.87 1.57
C VAL A 451 29.94 -27.34 1.13
N ASP A 452 29.04 -28.17 1.63
CA ASP A 452 28.90 -29.55 1.16
C ASP A 452 28.57 -29.58 -0.35
N PRO A 453 29.35 -30.27 -1.20
CA PRO A 453 29.08 -30.39 -2.63
C PRO A 453 27.66 -30.89 -2.94
N ALA A 454 27.12 -31.80 -2.13
CA ALA A 454 25.76 -32.31 -2.31
C ALA A 454 24.70 -31.21 -2.17
N LYS A 455 25.00 -30.20 -1.33
CA LYS A 455 24.12 -29.05 -1.13
C LYS A 455 24.17 -28.10 -2.34
N VAL A 456 25.33 -27.92 -2.96
CA VAL A 456 25.48 -27.14 -4.21
C VAL A 456 24.73 -27.81 -5.36
N GLU A 457 24.79 -29.14 -5.46
CA GLU A 457 24.03 -29.89 -6.46
C GLU A 457 22.51 -29.77 -6.24
N SER A 458 22.04 -29.93 -5.00
CA SER A 458 20.62 -29.73 -4.66
C SER A 458 20.13 -28.30 -4.96
N LEU A 459 21.00 -27.31 -4.74
CA LEU A 459 20.73 -25.90 -5.05
C LEU A 459 20.54 -25.70 -6.56
N LEU A 460 21.45 -26.26 -7.36
CA LEU A 460 21.38 -26.15 -8.82
C LEU A 460 20.13 -26.83 -9.37
N VAL A 461 19.74 -27.99 -8.84
CA VAL A 461 18.49 -28.68 -9.20
C VAL A 461 17.26 -27.85 -8.81
N ALA A 462 17.23 -27.31 -7.58
CA ALA A 462 16.12 -26.49 -7.12
C ALA A 462 15.94 -25.23 -7.99
N ILE A 463 17.03 -24.51 -8.29
CA ILE A 463 16.96 -23.29 -9.11
C ILE A 463 16.64 -23.61 -10.57
N SER A 464 17.30 -24.61 -11.15
CA SER A 464 17.23 -24.88 -12.60
C SER A 464 16.00 -25.69 -12.98
N VAL A 465 15.71 -26.78 -12.25
CA VAL A 465 14.67 -27.77 -12.59
C VAL A 465 13.35 -27.43 -11.91
N GLU A 466 13.34 -27.16 -10.61
CA GLU A 466 12.09 -26.91 -9.88
C GLU A 466 11.54 -25.51 -10.14
N HIS A 467 12.43 -24.51 -10.26
CA HIS A 467 12.06 -23.09 -10.41
C HIS A 467 12.28 -22.54 -11.83
N GLY A 468 12.82 -23.34 -12.75
CA GLY A 468 12.85 -23.05 -14.18
C GLY A 468 13.76 -21.87 -14.58
N TRP A 469 15.00 -21.82 -14.11
CA TRP A 469 15.95 -20.72 -14.44
C TRP A 469 16.20 -20.52 -15.94
N PHE A 470 16.27 -21.59 -16.71
CA PHE A 470 16.59 -21.53 -18.15
C PHE A 470 15.37 -21.23 -19.05
N THR A 471 14.20 -20.96 -18.47
CA THR A 471 12.99 -20.59 -19.23
C THR A 471 13.12 -19.22 -19.87
N ASP A 472 12.39 -18.98 -20.98
CA ASP A 472 12.35 -17.68 -21.68
C ASP A 472 11.80 -16.52 -20.83
N GLU A 473 11.20 -16.81 -19.67
CA GLU A 473 10.66 -15.81 -18.74
C GLU A 473 11.73 -15.10 -17.91
N ILE A 474 12.94 -15.66 -17.79
CA ILE A 474 14.05 -15.02 -17.08
C ILE A 474 14.74 -14.01 -18.02
N TYR A 475 14.56 -12.72 -17.75
CA TYR A 475 15.18 -11.63 -18.50
C TYR A 475 15.81 -10.59 -17.56
N SER A 476 16.85 -9.93 -18.07
CA SER A 476 17.55 -8.86 -17.38
C SER A 476 16.63 -7.66 -17.17
N THR A 477 16.44 -7.25 -15.92
CA THR A 477 15.53 -6.17 -15.55
C THR A 477 16.27 -5.14 -14.71
N TYR A 478 17.14 -4.36 -15.38
CA TYR A 478 17.87 -3.30 -14.70
C TYR A 478 17.01 -2.06 -14.50
N LEU A 479 16.81 -1.70 -13.24
CA LEU A 479 16.22 -0.44 -12.81
C LEU A 479 17.25 0.28 -11.95
N THR A 480 17.24 1.61 -11.90
CA THR A 480 18.10 2.33 -10.96
C THR A 480 17.65 1.97 -9.53
N PRO A 481 18.51 1.34 -8.70
CA PRO A 481 18.12 0.87 -7.38
C PRO A 481 17.78 2.06 -6.47
N CYS A 482 16.76 1.88 -5.63
CA CYS A 482 16.48 2.81 -4.54
C CYS A 482 17.57 2.69 -3.46
N ARG A 483 17.66 3.66 -2.53
CA ARG A 483 18.70 3.66 -1.49
C ARG A 483 18.63 2.48 -0.51
N GLN A 484 17.47 1.83 -0.40
CA GLN A 484 17.29 0.59 0.37
C GLN A 484 17.26 -0.67 -0.49
N CYS A 485 17.25 -0.52 -1.81
CA CYS A 485 17.12 -1.62 -2.74
C CYS A 485 18.51 -2.11 -3.11
N PHE A 486 18.67 -3.42 -3.22
CA PHE A 486 19.87 -4.04 -3.75
C PHE A 486 19.68 -4.34 -5.23
N ALA A 487 20.70 -4.04 -6.02
CA ALA A 487 20.82 -4.51 -7.38
C ALA A 487 21.64 -5.80 -7.38
N HIS A 488 21.20 -6.75 -8.18
CA HIS A 488 21.73 -8.10 -8.23
C HIS A 488 22.07 -8.42 -9.69
N TYR A 489 23.19 -9.10 -9.90
CA TYR A 489 23.51 -9.82 -11.13
C TYR A 489 23.76 -11.27 -10.76
N ILE A 490 23.06 -12.19 -11.42
CA ILE A 490 23.18 -13.64 -11.19
C ILE A 490 23.44 -14.30 -12.53
N SER A 491 24.44 -15.16 -12.56
CA SER A 491 24.70 -16.07 -13.66
C SER A 491 24.76 -17.51 -13.16
N ILE A 492 24.11 -18.41 -13.88
CA ILE A 492 24.02 -19.83 -13.52
C ILE A 492 24.36 -20.66 -14.76
N SER A 493 25.27 -21.61 -14.56
CA SER A 493 25.68 -22.62 -15.54
C SER A 493 25.36 -24.02 -15.00
N TYR A 494 24.51 -24.74 -15.70
CA TYR A 494 24.08 -26.09 -15.31
C TYR A 494 23.72 -26.92 -16.55
N ASP A 495 24.19 -28.17 -16.59
CA ASP A 495 23.91 -29.14 -17.67
C ASP A 495 24.13 -28.59 -19.11
N GLY A 496 25.19 -27.81 -19.29
CA GLY A 496 25.55 -27.22 -20.58
C GLY A 496 24.71 -26.02 -21.02
N GLN A 497 23.79 -25.54 -20.18
CA GLN A 497 23.05 -24.30 -20.38
C GLN A 497 23.61 -23.21 -19.45
N GLU A 498 23.76 -22.00 -19.98
CA GLU A 498 24.26 -20.84 -19.24
C GLU A 498 23.33 -19.65 -19.45
N LYS A 499 22.95 -18.99 -18.35
CA LYS A 499 22.05 -17.83 -18.41
C LYS A 499 22.34 -16.85 -17.29
N ALA A 500 22.61 -15.59 -17.68
CA ALA A 500 22.80 -14.46 -16.80
C ALA A 500 21.58 -13.52 -16.80
N ALA A 501 21.26 -12.95 -15.64
CA ALA A 501 20.18 -11.98 -15.48
C ALA A 501 20.54 -10.93 -14.41
N THR A 502 20.12 -9.69 -14.63
CA THR A 502 20.13 -8.65 -13.60
C THR A 502 18.73 -8.40 -13.04
N GLY A 503 18.66 -7.95 -11.80
CA GLY A 503 17.40 -7.55 -11.18
C GLY A 503 17.62 -6.67 -9.95
N VAL A 504 16.61 -5.88 -9.59
CA VAL A 504 16.62 -5.03 -8.40
C VAL A 504 15.53 -5.49 -7.44
N ASP A 505 15.90 -5.71 -6.18
CA ASP A 505 14.95 -6.14 -5.16
C ASP A 505 13.90 -5.05 -4.85
N GLY A 506 12.74 -5.47 -4.34
CA GLY A 506 11.63 -4.56 -4.05
C GLY A 506 10.94 -3.97 -5.29
N THR A 507 11.33 -4.38 -6.50
CA THR A 507 10.69 -3.94 -7.76
C THR A 507 9.70 -4.98 -8.27
N THR A 508 8.65 -4.51 -8.94
CA THR A 508 7.59 -5.34 -9.53
C THR A 508 7.98 -5.98 -10.86
N ALA A 509 9.18 -5.66 -11.32
CA ALA A 509 9.72 -6.09 -12.59
C ALA A 509 10.62 -7.33 -12.42
N MET A 510 10.96 -7.69 -11.18
CA MET A 510 11.71 -8.88 -10.82
C MET A 510 10.88 -10.15 -11.09
N PRO A 511 11.33 -11.05 -11.99
CA PRO A 511 10.66 -12.32 -12.22
C PRO A 511 10.65 -13.17 -10.93
N PRO A 512 9.59 -13.97 -10.67
CA PRO A 512 9.52 -14.81 -9.48
C PRO A 512 10.72 -15.75 -9.33
N GLY A 513 11.14 -16.40 -10.42
CA GLY A 513 12.31 -17.29 -10.42
C GLY A 513 13.61 -16.61 -9.98
N TYR A 514 13.74 -15.30 -10.25
CA TYR A 514 14.89 -14.50 -9.80
C TYR A 514 14.88 -14.27 -8.28
N ALA A 515 13.70 -14.05 -7.68
CA ALA A 515 13.56 -13.91 -6.24
C ALA A 515 13.80 -15.23 -5.50
N PHE A 516 13.38 -16.36 -6.06
CA PHE A 516 13.64 -17.69 -5.50
C PHE A 516 15.12 -18.06 -5.56
N ALA A 517 15.79 -17.84 -6.69
CA ALA A 517 17.23 -18.08 -6.80
C ALA A 517 18.03 -17.30 -5.74
N LEU A 518 17.65 -16.04 -5.47
CA LEU A 518 18.27 -15.26 -4.39
C LEU A 518 18.00 -15.83 -3.00
N ALA A 519 16.80 -16.35 -2.74
CA ALA A 519 16.45 -16.93 -1.45
C ALA A 519 17.27 -18.20 -1.16
N GLU A 520 17.58 -18.98 -2.20
CA GLU A 520 18.36 -20.21 -2.10
C GLU A 520 19.89 -19.97 -2.08
N ILE A 521 20.39 -18.97 -2.83
CA ILE A 521 21.82 -18.64 -2.87
C ILE A 521 22.28 -17.95 -1.58
N ARG A 522 21.52 -16.97 -1.06
CA ARG A 522 21.93 -16.13 0.07
C ARG A 522 22.38 -16.90 1.33
N PRO A 523 21.71 -17.98 1.76
CA PRO A 523 22.12 -18.76 2.94
C PRO A 523 23.50 -19.44 2.81
N LEU A 524 24.02 -19.60 1.60
CA LEU A 524 25.33 -20.22 1.36
C LEU A 524 26.48 -19.22 1.28
N LEU A 525 26.17 -17.92 1.21
CA LEU A 525 27.18 -16.90 1.04
C LEU A 525 27.87 -16.58 2.38
N PRO A 526 29.20 -16.46 2.40
CA PRO A 526 29.91 -15.97 3.58
C PRO A 526 29.51 -14.52 3.85
N GLN A 527 29.46 -14.16 5.14
CA GLN A 527 29.28 -12.75 5.51
C GLN A 527 30.58 -12.00 5.23
N LEU A 528 30.54 -11.09 4.27
CA LEU A 528 31.57 -10.06 4.10
C LEU A 528 31.29 -8.97 5.14
N SER A 529 32.28 -8.60 5.95
CA SER A 529 32.13 -7.50 6.90
C SER A 529 31.69 -6.24 6.15
N PRO A 530 30.70 -5.47 6.65
CA PRO A 530 30.30 -4.26 5.97
C PRO A 530 31.51 -3.33 5.86
N ALA A 531 31.74 -2.78 4.66
CA ALA A 531 32.77 -1.79 4.46
C ALA A 531 32.62 -0.66 5.52
N PRO A 532 33.71 -0.22 6.16
CA PRO A 532 33.66 0.75 7.25
C PRO A 532 33.10 2.11 6.86
#